data_AF-F0Z9P5-F1
#
_entry.id   AF-F0Z9P5-F1
#
_cell.length_a   1.000
_cell.length_b   1.000
_cell.length_c   1.000
_cell.angle_alpha   90.00
_cell.angle_beta   90.00
_cell.angle_gamma   90.00
#
_symmetry.space_group_name_H-M   'P 1'
#
loop_
_entity.id
_entity.type
_entity.pdbx_description
1 polymer ?
#
loop_
_entity_poly.entity_id
_entity_poly.type
_entity_poly.pdbx_seq_one_letter_code
_entity_poly.pdbx_strand_id
1 'polypeptide(L)'
;PNSITTLTFGYYFNQVVPPGTLPNSLTTLTFGHDFNQAVLPGTLPNNLTTLTFGNDFNQLVPPGTLPNNLTTLTFGDDFNQLVLPGTLPNNL
;
A
#
# COMPACT_ATOMS: atom_id res chain seq x y z
N PRO A 1 14.16 3.03 -11.22
CA PRO A 1 14.79 1.87 -11.89
C PRO A 1 13.74 0.79 -12.17
N ASN A 2 13.56 0.41 -13.44
CA ASN A 2 12.45 -0.45 -13.89
C ASN A 2 12.64 -1.94 -13.56
N SER A 3 13.64 -2.27 -12.74
CA SER A 3 13.96 -3.63 -12.29
C SER A 3 13.72 -3.83 -10.80
N ILE A 4 13.35 -2.79 -10.04
CA ILE A 4 13.08 -2.95 -8.60
C ILE A 4 11.77 -3.69 -8.45
N THR A 5 11.82 -4.84 -7.78
CA THR A 5 10.65 -5.67 -7.48
C THR A 5 10.21 -5.56 -6.02
N THR A 6 11.13 -5.20 -5.12
CA THR A 6 10.88 -5.03 -3.68
C THR A 6 11.30 -3.65 -3.25
N LEU A 7 10.42 -2.94 -2.53
CA LEU A 7 10.71 -1.66 -1.91
C LEU A 7 10.27 -1.67 -0.46
N THR A 8 11.18 -1.30 0.43
CA THR A 8 10.91 -1.11 1.86
C THR A 8 11.28 0.31 2.23
N PHE A 9 10.33 1.08 2.75
CA PHE A 9 10.58 2.39 3.30
C PHE A 9 11.17 2.30 4.72
N GLY A 10 12.03 3.26 5.08
CA GLY A 10 12.65 3.30 6.41
C GLY A 10 11.64 3.60 7.53
N TYR A 11 12.00 3.27 8.77
CA TYR A 11 11.14 3.35 9.95
C TYR A 11 10.36 4.68 10.06
N TYR A 12 11.06 5.82 9.89
CA TYR A 12 10.50 7.19 10.01
C TYR A 12 9.89 7.75 8.71
N PHE A 13 9.75 6.96 7.65
CA PHE A 13 9.19 7.46 6.38
C PHE A 13 7.69 7.73 6.52
N ASN A 14 7.31 9.01 6.47
CA ASN A 14 5.92 9.45 6.56
C ASN A 14 5.61 10.55 5.53
N GLN A 15 6.03 10.34 4.28
CA GLN A 15 5.79 11.28 3.17
C GLN A 15 4.71 10.74 2.24
N VAL A 16 3.92 11.64 1.66
CA VAL A 16 2.93 11.29 0.64
C VAL A 16 3.64 10.64 -0.55
N VAL A 17 3.08 9.54 -1.06
CA VAL A 17 3.55 8.88 -2.28
C VAL A 17 2.63 9.28 -3.43
N PRO A 18 3.06 10.16 -4.36
CA PRO A 18 2.22 10.55 -5.48
C PRO A 18 2.00 9.40 -6.48
N PRO A 19 0.86 9.37 -7.20
CA PRO A 19 0.64 8.45 -8.30
C PRO A 19 1.77 8.49 -9.35
N GLY A 20 2.14 7.31 -9.85
CA GLY A 20 3.19 7.14 -10.87
C GLY A 20 4.64 7.25 -10.36
N THR A 21 4.86 7.45 -9.07
CA THR A 21 6.23 7.47 -8.49
C THR A 21 6.80 6.09 -8.23
N LEU A 22 5.94 5.11 -7.94
CA LEU A 22 6.32 3.73 -7.70
C LEU A 22 6.57 3.00 -9.04
N PRO A 23 7.68 2.27 -9.21
CA PRO A 23 7.94 1.49 -10.41
C PRO A 23 6.86 0.41 -10.66
N ASN A 24 6.42 0.28 -11.92
CA ASN A 24 5.46 -0.76 -12.32
C ASN A 24 6.00 -2.20 -12.16
N SER A 25 7.31 -2.37 -11.96
CA SER A 25 7.95 -3.66 -11.69
C SER A 25 7.81 -4.14 -10.24
N LEU A 26 7.33 -3.28 -9.32
CA LEU A 26 7.18 -3.65 -7.92
C LEU A 26 6.12 -4.74 -7.73
N THR A 27 6.51 -5.78 -7.00
CA THR A 27 5.65 -6.87 -6.55
C THR A 27 5.47 -6.84 -5.04
N THR A 28 6.45 -6.32 -4.30
CA THR A 28 6.42 -6.22 -2.83
C THR A 28 6.69 -4.79 -2.37
N LEU A 29 5.81 -4.26 -1.53
CA LEU A 29 5.93 -2.94 -0.94
C LEU A 29 5.68 -3.01 0.57
N THR A 30 6.64 -2.48 1.33
CA THR A 30 6.52 -2.36 2.79
C THR A 30 6.75 -0.91 3.19
N PHE A 31 5.75 -0.31 3.81
CA PHE A 31 5.87 1.01 4.43
C PHE A 31 6.57 0.93 5.80
N GLY A 32 7.25 2.01 6.17
CA GLY A 32 7.91 2.14 7.47
C GLY A 32 6.91 2.28 8.61
N HIS A 33 7.37 2.05 9.83
CA HIS A 33 6.55 2.09 11.06
C HIS A 33 5.65 3.33 11.15
N ASP A 34 6.22 4.52 10.91
CA ASP A 34 5.55 5.81 11.12
C ASP A 34 4.70 6.26 9.91
N PHE A 35 4.57 5.42 8.87
CA PHE A 35 3.83 5.80 7.67
C PHE A 35 2.33 5.92 7.97
N ASN A 36 1.80 7.14 7.91
CA ASN A 36 0.39 7.43 8.14
C ASN A 36 -0.15 8.45 7.14
N GLN A 37 0.20 8.28 5.86
CA GLN A 37 -0.29 9.11 4.76
C GLN A 37 -1.37 8.38 3.97
N ALA A 38 -2.34 9.13 3.43
CA ALA A 38 -3.38 8.57 2.59
C ALA A 38 -2.79 7.94 1.32
N VAL A 39 -3.30 6.75 0.96
CA VAL A 39 -2.99 6.09 -0.31
C VAL A 39 -4.23 6.18 -1.19
N LEU A 40 -4.12 6.89 -2.32
CA LEU A 40 -5.24 7.12 -3.23
C LEU A 40 -5.21 6.17 -4.43
N PRO A 41 -6.34 5.95 -5.13
CA PRO A 41 -6.38 5.18 -6.36
C PRO A 41 -5.30 5.61 -7.37
N GLY A 42 -4.61 4.64 -7.96
CA GLY A 42 -3.49 4.87 -8.89
C GLY A 42 -2.13 5.13 -8.22
N THR A 43 -2.06 5.16 -6.89
CA THR A 43 -0.77 5.26 -6.16
C THR A 43 0.03 3.97 -6.24
N LEU A 44 -0.64 2.82 -6.05
CA LEU A 44 -0.01 1.51 -6.03
C LEU A 44 0.11 0.93 -7.45
N PRO A 45 1.24 0.27 -7.79
CA PRO A 45 1.41 -0.35 -9.10
C PRO A 45 0.53 -1.60 -9.25
N ASN A 46 0.02 -1.83 -10.47
CA ASN A 46 -0.92 -2.94 -10.76
C ASN A 46 -0.33 -4.35 -10.56
N ASN A 47 0.99 -4.49 -10.57
CA ASN A 47 1.68 -5.77 -10.39
C ASN A 47 1.98 -6.11 -8.92
N LEU A 48 1.59 -5.25 -7.98
CA LEU A 48 1.83 -5.47 -6.56
C LEU A 48 1.04 -6.68 -6.07
N THR A 49 1.73 -7.64 -5.47
CA THR A 49 1.15 -8.86 -4.89
C THR A 49 1.18 -8.82 -3.37
N THR A 50 2.17 -8.13 -2.77
CA THR A 50 2.32 -8.00 -1.32
C THR A 50 2.40 -6.54 -0.92
N LEU A 51 1.53 -6.15 0.02
CA LEU A 51 1.49 -4.81 0.62
C LEU A 51 1.47 -4.92 2.14
N THR A 52 2.42 -4.28 2.80
CA THR A 52 2.48 -4.14 4.25
C THR A 52 2.50 -2.66 4.62
N PHE A 53 1.51 -2.22 5.38
CA PHE A 53 1.47 -0.89 5.97
C PHE A 53 2.30 -0.81 7.26
N GLY A 54 2.70 0.40 7.62
CA GLY A 54 3.36 0.71 8.90
C GLY A 54 2.44 0.53 10.09
N ASN A 55 3.01 0.51 11.30
CA ASN A 55 2.25 0.34 12.53
C ASN A 55 1.23 1.47 12.72
N ASP A 56 1.69 2.71 12.54
CA ASP A 56 0.91 3.94 12.75
C ASP A 56 -0.14 4.19 11.64
N PHE A 57 -0.23 3.33 10.63
CA PHE A 57 -1.13 3.55 9.50
C PHE A 57 -2.59 3.42 9.93
N ASN A 58 -3.31 4.54 9.93
CA ASN A 58 -4.71 4.59 10.32
C ASN A 58 -5.54 5.48 9.36
N GLN A 59 -5.26 5.37 8.06
CA GLN A 59 -5.99 6.11 7.02
C GLN A 59 -7.04 5.23 6.35
N LEU A 60 -8.16 5.84 5.94
CA LEU A 60 -9.17 5.15 5.13
C LEU A 60 -8.54 4.71 3.81
N VAL A 61 -8.86 3.49 3.37
CA VAL A 61 -8.49 2.97 2.06
C VAL A 61 -9.72 2.99 1.16
N PRO A 62 -9.84 3.93 0.20
CA PRO A 62 -10.99 3.99 -0.69
C PRO A 62 -11.07 2.77 -1.64
N PRO A 63 -12.29 2.37 -2.08
CA PRO A 63 -12.46 1.40 -3.14
C PRO A 63 -11.63 1.73 -4.40
N GLY A 64 -11.02 0.72 -5.01
CA GLY A 64 -10.15 0.87 -6.18
C GLY A 64 -8.72 1.33 -5.86
N THR A 65 -8.35 1.48 -4.58
CA THR A 65 -6.97 1.80 -4.18
C THR A 65 -6.05 0.59 -4.26
N LEU A 66 -6.53 -0.58 -3.81
CA LEU A 66 -5.75 -1.81 -3.79
C LEU A 66 -5.77 -2.48 -5.17
N PRO A 67 -4.61 -2.92 -5.69
CA PRO A 67 -4.53 -3.56 -7.00
C PRO A 67 -5.16 -4.97 -6.97
N ASN A 68 -5.81 -5.36 -8.08
CA ASN A 68 -6.51 -6.65 -8.18
C ASN A 68 -5.61 -7.90 -8.02
N ASN A 69 -4.30 -7.75 -8.26
CA ASN A 69 -3.32 -8.82 -8.13
C ASN A 69 -2.79 -9.00 -6.70
N LEU A 70 -3.25 -8.19 -5.74
CA LEU A 70 -2.80 -8.28 -4.36
C LEU A 70 -3.27 -9.61 -3.76
N THR A 71 -2.33 -10.38 -3.20
CA THR A 71 -2.57 -11.68 -2.55
C THR A 71 -2.21 -11.66 -1.07
N THR A 72 -1.51 -10.62 -0.61
CA THR A 72 -1.17 -10.42 0.79
C THR A 72 -1.29 -8.95 1.13
N LEU A 73 -2.13 -8.66 2.11
CA LEU A 73 -2.34 -7.34 2.67
C LEU A 73 -2.17 -7.41 4.19
N THR A 74 -1.29 -6.57 4.73
CA THR A 74 -1.07 -6.46 6.17
C THR A 74 -1.26 -4.99 6.58
N PHE A 75 -2.16 -4.76 7.53
CA PHE A 75 -2.31 -3.48 8.21
C PHE A 75 -1.47 -3.46 9.51
N GLY A 76 -1.10 -2.26 9.96
CA GLY A 76 -0.42 -2.05 11.24
C GLY A 76 -1.35 -2.16 12.45
N ASP A 77 -0.79 -2.10 13.66
CA ASP A 77 -1.54 -2.31 14.90
C ASP A 77 -2.57 -1.19 15.16
N ASP A 78 -2.30 0.03 14.70
CA ASP A 78 -3.18 1.19 14.91
C ASP A 78 -4.34 1.27 13.89
N PHE A 79 -4.39 0.38 12.89
CA PHE A 79 -5.42 0.44 11.86
C PHE A 79 -6.81 0.17 12.44
N ASN A 80 -7.65 1.20 12.45
CA ASN A 80 -9.00 1.15 12.99
C ASN A 80 -9.99 1.91 12.08
N GLN A 81 -9.90 1.66 10.76
CA GLN A 81 -10.79 2.25 9.77
C GLN A 81 -11.76 1.21 9.21
N LEU A 82 -12.93 1.68 8.78
CA LEU A 82 -13.91 0.84 8.11
C LEU A 82 -13.36 0.36 6.76
N VAL A 83 -13.48 -0.95 6.52
CA VAL A 83 -13.24 -1.54 5.20
C VAL A 83 -14.56 -1.52 4.44
N LEU A 84 -14.67 -0.61 3.47
CA LEU A 84 -15.89 -0.46 2.68
C LEU A 84 -16.03 -1.58 1.64
N PRO A 85 -17.25 -1.95 1.22
CA PRO A 85 -17.46 -2.87 0.10
C PRO A 85 -16.69 -2.43 -1.15
N GLY A 86 -16.01 -3.37 -1.80
CA GLY A 86 -15.17 -3.09 -2.98
C GLY A 86 -13.78 -2.50 -2.66
N THR A 87 -13.41 -2.38 -1.38
CA THR A 87 -12.04 -2.01 -0.98
C THR A 87 -11.06 -3.16 -1.18
N LEU A 88 -11.43 -4.36 -0.74
CA LEU A 88 -10.59 -5.55 -0.87
C LEU A 88 -10.72 -6.16 -2.27
N PRO A 89 -9.60 -6.44 -2.96
CA PRO A 89 -9.55 -7.28 -4.15
C PRO A 89 -10.22 -8.64 -3.95
N ASN A 90 -10.81 -9.19 -5.01
CA ASN A 90 -11.50 -10.50 -4.96
C ASN A 90 -10.56 -11.69 -4.64
N ASN A 91 -9.24 -11.50 -4.74
CA ASN A 91 -8.24 -12.54 -4.51
C ASN A 91 -7.72 -12.58 -3.06
N LEU A 92 -8.30 -11.77 -2.15
CA LEU A 92 -7.96 -11.66 -0.74
C LEU A 92 -9.05 -12.21 0.18
#